data_AF-A0A1G6TH07-F1
#
_entry.id   AF-A0A1G6TH07-F1
#
_cell.length_a   1.000
_cell.length_b   1.000
_cell.length_c   1.000
_cell.angle_alpha   90.00
_cell.angle_beta   90.00
_cell.angle_gamma   90.00
#
_symmetry.space_group_name_H-M   'P 1'
#
loop_
_entity.id
_entity.type
_entity.pdbx_description
1 polymer ?
#
loop_
_entity_poly.entity_id
_entity_poly.type
_entity_poly.pdbx_seq_one_letter_code
_entity_poly.pdbx_strand_id
1 'polypeptide(L)' 'MSGRKYGYIRVSSKEQNPARQKDALLKAGIEKGYIFIDKKSGKDFDR' A
#
# COMPACT_ATOMS: atom_id res chain seq x y z
N MET A 1 -25.63 3.86 1.63
CA MET A 1 -24.37 4.64 1.55
C MET A 1 -23.30 3.74 0.96
N SER A 2 -22.92 3.93 -0.30
CA SER A 2 -21.77 3.20 -0.86
C SER A 2 -20.49 3.85 -0.35
N GLY A 3 -19.98 3.35 0.78
CA GLY A 3 -18.68 3.74 1.29
C GLY A 3 -17.62 3.36 0.26
N ARG A 4 -16.96 4.37 -0.31
CA ARG A 4 -15.90 4.17 -1.30
C ARG A 4 -14.69 3.57 -0.58
N LYS A 5 -14.23 2.39 -1.04
CA LYS A 5 -13.13 1.65 -0.41
C LYS A 5 -11.80 2.15 -0.96
N TYR A 6 -10.87 2.44 -0.06
CA TYR A 6 -9.51 2.87 -0.39
C TYR A 6 -8.50 1.88 0.16
N GLY A 7 -7.47 1.60 -0.62
CA GLY A 7 -6.38 0.71 -0.24
C GLY A 7 -5.14 1.53 0.07
N TYR A 8 -4.49 1.26 1.20
CA TYR A 8 -3.22 1.89 1.56
C TYR A 8 -2.21 0.81 1.90
N ILE A 9 -1.07 0.83 1.21
CA ILE A 9 0.06 -0.08 1.38
C ILE A 9 1.22 0.75 1.85
N ARG A 10 1.89 0.33 2.94
CA ARG A 10 3.10 0.99 3.42
C ARG A 10 4.25 0.00 3.46
N VAL A 11 5.37 0.36 2.86
CA VAL A 11 6.60 -0.41 2.87
C VAL A 11 7.76 0.43 3.42
N SER A 12 8.56 -0.16 4.30
CA SER A 12 9.74 0.44 4.92
C SER A 12 11.06 0.00 4.31
N SER A 13 11.07 -1.11 3.57
CA SER A 13 12.24 -1.59 2.83
C SER A 13 11.91 -1.81 1.36
N LYS A 14 12.94 -1.71 0.50
CA LYS A 14 12.87 -2.09 -0.92
C LYS A 14 12.60 -3.59 -1.11
N GLU A 15 12.92 -4.42 -0.11
CA GLU A 15 12.75 -5.87 -0.15
C GLU A 15 11.33 -6.32 0.21
N GLN A 16 10.56 -5.47 0.88
CA GLN A 16 9.14 -5.75 1.13
C GLN A 16 8.42 -5.74 -0.22
N ASN A 17 7.66 -6.79 -0.51
CA ASN A 17 6.98 -6.95 -1.78
C ASN A 17 5.54 -6.38 -1.69
N PRO A 18 5.30 -5.12 -2.10
CA PRO A 18 3.96 -4.51 -2.09
C PRO A 18 3.01 -5.16 -3.09
N ALA A 19 3.50 -5.96 -4.05
CA ALA A 19 2.66 -6.60 -5.06
C ALA A 19 1.67 -7.58 -4.41
N ARG A 20 2.10 -8.36 -3.42
CA ARG A 20 1.19 -9.27 -2.68
C ARG A 20 0.09 -8.51 -1.94
N GLN A 21 0.43 -7.37 -1.32
CA GLN A 21 -0.55 -6.54 -0.62
C GLN A 21 -1.53 -5.89 -1.60
N LYS A 22 -1.03 -5.43 -2.76
CA LYS A 22 -1.87 -4.90 -3.84
C LYS A 22 -2.84 -5.95 -4.37
N ASP A 23 -2.38 -7.19 -4.55
CA ASP A 23 -3.23 -8.30 -4.99
C ASP A 23 -4.34 -8.61 -3.97
N ALA A 24 -4.02 -8.58 -2.68
CA ALA A 24 -5.02 -8.77 -1.62
C ALA A 24 -6.08 -7.66 -1.62
N LEU A 25 -5.67 -6.39 -1.82
CA LEU A 25 -6.61 -5.26 -1.91
C LEU A 25 -7.49 -5.34 -3.16
N LEU A 26 -6.93 -5.80 -4.28
CA LEU A 26 -7.72 -6.04 -5.50
C LEU A 26 -8.74 -7.15 -5.30
N LYS A 27 -8.35 -8.25 -4.66
CA LYS A 27 -9.27 -9.34 -4.30
C LYS A 27 -10.34 -8.91 -3.29
N ALA A 28 -10.05 -7.93 -2.44
CA ALA A 28 -11.02 -7.31 -1.54
C ALA A 28 -12.01 -6.36 -2.26
N GLY A 29 -11.86 -6.16 -3.57
CA GLY A 29 -12.73 -5.32 -4.38
C GLY A 29 -12.38 -3.83 -4.33
N ILE A 30 -11.13 -3.49 -4.01
CA ILE A 30 -10.63 -2.11 -4.10
C ILE A 30 -10.13 -1.87 -5.52
N GLU A 31 -10.62 -0.80 -6.16
CA GLU A 31 -10.14 -0.45 -7.50
C GLU A 31 -8.68 -0.01 -7.48
N LYS A 32 -7.92 -0.36 -8.53
CA LYS A 32 -6.51 0.02 -8.66
C LYS A 32 -6.28 1.53 -8.53
N GLY A 33 -7.23 2.34 -8.99
CA GLY A 33 -7.16 3.80 -8.89
C GLY A 33 -7.27 4.36 -7.47
N TYR A 34 -7.72 3.54 -6.51
CA TYR A 34 -7.84 3.88 -5.11
C TYR A 34 -6.82 3.15 -4.22
N ILE A 35 -5.78 2.57 -4.80
CA ILE A 35 -4.68 1.92 -4.07
C ILE A 35 -3.48 2.86 -4.04
N PHE A 36 -3.11 3.30 -2.84
CA PHE A 36 -1.95 4.13 -2.58
C PHE A 36 -0.83 3.30 -1.97
N ILE A 37 0.39 3.49 -2.46
CA ILE A 37 1.58 2.80 -1.96
C ILE A 37 2.54 3.87 -1.44
N ASP A 38 2.79 3.85 -0.14
CA ASP A 38 3.74 4.73 0.52
C ASP A 38 5.00 3.95 0.89
N LYS A 39 6.16 4.52 0.55
CA LYS A 39 7.45 3.92 0.80
C LYS A 39 8.22 4.80 1.77
N LYS A 40 8.12 4.48 3.06
CA LYS A 40 8.84 5.21 4.11
C LYS A 40 10.06 4.41 4.55
N SER A 41 11.19 4.64 3.87
CA SER A 41 12.50 4.12 4.28
C SER A 41 12.75 4.46 5.75
N GLY A 42 12.83 3.45 6.62
CA GLY A 42 13.23 3.65 8.02
C GLY A 42 14.72 4.00 8.19
N LYS A 43 15.45 4.18 7.08
CA LYS A 43 16.89 4.47 7.07
C LYS A 43 17.22 5.96 7.09
N ASP A 44 16.22 6.85 7.07
CA ASP A 44 16.42 8.26 7.44
C ASP A 44 16.40 8.36 8.97
N PHE A 45 17.44 7.80 9.58
CA PHE A 45 17.87 8.09 10.95
C PHE A 45 19.00 9.12 10.89
N ASP A 46 18.85 10.15 10.05
CA ASP A 46 19.79 11.26 9.99
C ASP A 46 19.37 12.31 11.03
N ARG A 47 19.69 12.01 12.30
CA ARG A 47 20.30 12.89 13.31
C ARG A 47 20.23 12.33 14.72
#